data_AF-A0AAE0WTD8-F1
#
_entry.id   AF-A0AAE0WTD8-F1
#
_cell.length_a   1.000
_cell.length_b   1.000
_cell.length_c   1.000
_cell.angle_alpha   90.00
_cell.angle_beta   90.00
_cell.angle_gamma   90.00
#
_symmetry.space_group_name_H-M   'P 1'
#
loop_
_entity.id
_entity.type
_entity.pdbx_description
1 polymer ?
#
loop_
_entity_poly.entity_id
_entity_poly.type
_entity_poly.pdbx_seq_one_letter_code
_entity_poly.pdbx_strand_id
1 'polypeptide(L)'
;MAHPTAWSNHMPSPTPCTTTTNTQSYTSSIGPGPTGVNETPHFSYDELWDIHNNFLKAFTYPNNVEQAKTINSTLLAPNVIGRVDVTRVFLGQELNTEYLFGLFTGNTLNAGAATLLGIPLEYNVIHFAATDYVVSSATVHNFNFSSIILPVEIVGFFTYDSNKQISQYDVTFRRFDQIVDILVANVAQQIHVNTSAQAVSFLTNALASTICNTEVQYCNGSNQQYSDFQSCFAFLTQDIRFGTAYELGRNTLLCRNIHQYMVPLRPSTHCPHIGPSGGGYCSDDQTYPQIVQQPLFTNAPFVPEGKQNANATIAAW
;
A
#
# COMPACT_ATOMS: atom_id res chain seq x y z
N MET A 1 16.92 -45.20 -28.07
CA MET A 1 17.90 -44.13 -27.79
C MET A 1 17.53 -42.95 -28.67
N ALA A 2 16.82 -41.99 -28.10
CA ALA A 2 16.22 -40.88 -28.83
C ALA A 2 17.05 -39.62 -28.60
N HIS A 3 17.51 -39.00 -29.69
CA HIS A 3 18.09 -37.65 -29.70
C HIS A 3 16.97 -36.61 -29.71
N PRO A 4 17.10 -35.47 -29.01
CA PRO A 4 16.12 -34.41 -29.04
C PRO A 4 16.37 -33.43 -30.20
N THR A 5 15.30 -33.13 -30.93
CA THR A 5 15.18 -32.08 -31.95
C THR A 5 15.09 -30.71 -31.29
N ALA A 6 15.97 -29.79 -31.71
CA ALA A 6 15.99 -28.40 -31.29
C ALA A 6 14.79 -27.61 -31.86
N TRP A 7 14.14 -26.84 -30.99
CA TRP A 7 13.09 -25.89 -31.37
C TRP A 7 13.73 -24.58 -31.84
N SER A 8 13.56 -24.23 -33.11
CA SER A 8 13.96 -22.93 -33.66
C SER A 8 12.84 -21.90 -33.40
N ASN A 9 13.02 -21.04 -32.40
CA ASN A 9 12.16 -19.88 -32.19
C ASN A 9 12.62 -18.75 -33.12
N HIS A 10 11.83 -18.45 -34.15
CA HIS A 10 11.88 -17.17 -34.85
C HIS A 10 11.21 -16.12 -33.94
N MET A 11 12.02 -15.34 -33.23
CA MET A 11 11.55 -14.09 -32.64
C MET A 11 11.50 -13.02 -33.74
N PRO A 12 10.38 -12.28 -33.90
CA PRO A 12 10.38 -11.08 -34.72
C PRO A 12 11.25 -10.00 -34.07
N SER A 13 12.07 -9.34 -34.88
CA SER A 13 12.93 -8.23 -34.47
C SER A 13 12.14 -7.12 -33.78
N PRO A 14 12.64 -6.51 -32.70
CA PRO A 14 11.96 -5.43 -32.02
C PRO A 14 11.93 -4.17 -32.90
N THR A 15 10.73 -3.70 -33.18
CA THR A 15 10.46 -2.38 -33.78
C THR A 15 11.01 -1.30 -32.83
N PRO A 16 11.72 -0.26 -33.32
CA PRO A 16 12.21 0.80 -32.45
C PRO A 16 11.04 1.56 -31.84
N CYS A 17 10.85 1.44 -30.53
CA CYS A 17 9.97 2.34 -29.79
C CYS A 17 10.65 3.72 -29.76
N THR A 18 10.09 4.67 -30.50
CA THR A 18 10.32 6.09 -30.27
C THR A 18 9.83 6.44 -28.88
N THR A 19 10.74 6.53 -27.92
CA THR A 19 10.47 7.07 -26.59
C THR A 19 10.23 8.57 -26.72
N THR A 20 8.98 8.98 -26.85
CA THR A 20 8.56 10.28 -26.35
C THR A 20 8.65 10.21 -24.83
N THR A 21 9.78 10.65 -24.29
CA THR A 21 9.94 10.88 -22.85
C THR A 21 8.97 11.97 -22.44
N ASN A 22 7.75 11.59 -22.09
CA ASN A 22 6.84 12.43 -21.34
C ASN A 22 7.33 12.37 -19.88
N THR A 23 8.46 13.02 -19.62
CA THR A 23 8.86 13.36 -18.26
C THR A 23 7.81 14.34 -17.73
N GLN A 24 6.77 13.82 -17.10
CA GLN A 24 6.10 14.59 -16.06
C GLN A 24 7.13 14.75 -14.95
N SER A 25 7.93 15.80 -15.07
CA SER A 25 8.65 16.38 -13.95
C SER A 25 7.60 16.74 -12.92
N TYR A 26 7.46 15.91 -11.89
CA TYR A 26 6.96 16.36 -10.61
C TYR A 26 7.95 17.42 -10.12
N THR A 27 7.78 18.66 -10.58
CA THR A 27 8.36 19.82 -9.94
C THR A 27 7.65 19.93 -8.61
N SER A 28 8.19 19.21 -7.62
CA SER A 28 7.87 19.44 -6.23
C SER A 28 8.21 20.91 -5.97
N SER A 29 7.20 21.78 -5.95
CA SER A 29 7.33 23.12 -5.38
C SER A 29 7.40 22.94 -3.86
N ILE A 30 8.47 22.31 -3.40
CA ILE A 30 8.90 22.36 -2.02
C ILE A 30 9.39 23.80 -1.88
N GLY A 31 8.53 24.66 -1.32
CA GLY A 31 8.96 25.96 -0.82
C GLY A 31 10.18 25.76 0.09
N PRO A 32 11.05 26.77 0.23
CA PRO A 32 12.22 26.64 1.08
C PRO A 32 11.79 26.13 2.45
N GLY A 33 12.30 24.94 2.81
CA GLY A 33 12.05 24.35 4.12
C GLY A 33 12.42 25.35 5.22
N PRO A 34 11.77 25.29 6.39
CA PRO A 34 12.05 26.21 7.48
C PRO A 34 13.55 26.16 7.79
N THR A 35 14.19 27.33 7.78
CA THR A 35 15.63 27.54 8.03
C THR A 35 16.03 27.38 9.50
N GLY A 36 15.33 26.52 10.24
CA GLY A 36 15.79 26.03 11.53
C GLY A 36 16.48 24.70 11.30
N VAL A 37 17.71 24.54 11.77
CA VAL A 37 18.29 23.21 11.98
C VAL A 37 17.32 22.51 12.93
N ASN A 38 16.46 21.64 12.40
CA ASN A 38 15.63 20.79 13.23
C ASN A 38 16.63 19.88 13.93
N GLU A 39 16.88 20.14 15.22
CA GLU A 39 17.81 19.36 16.00
C GLU A 39 17.42 17.89 15.88
N THR A 40 18.37 17.06 15.44
CA THR A 40 18.17 15.63 15.28
C THR A 40 17.67 15.07 16.62
N PRO A 41 16.47 14.48 16.67
CA PRO A 41 15.91 14.06 17.96
C PRO A 41 16.69 12.86 18.49
N HIS A 42 17.02 12.88 19.77
CA HIS A 42 17.75 11.82 20.45
C HIS A 42 16.83 11.12 21.46
N PHE A 43 16.49 9.86 21.18
CA PHE A 43 15.69 9.03 22.08
C PHE A 43 16.51 7.88 22.65
N SER A 44 16.19 7.48 23.89
CA SER A 44 16.65 6.22 24.43
C SER A 44 15.97 5.03 23.73
N TYR A 45 16.57 3.84 23.90
CA TYR A 45 15.97 2.60 23.39
C TYR A 45 14.55 2.39 23.94
N ASP A 46 14.35 2.59 25.24
CA ASP A 46 13.05 2.40 25.90
C ASP A 46 12.00 3.41 25.41
N GLU A 47 12.40 4.66 25.16
CA GLU A 47 11.50 5.64 24.56
C GLU A 47 11.08 5.26 23.14
N LEU A 48 12.00 4.81 22.29
CA LEU A 48 11.66 4.34 20.95
C LEU A 48 10.79 3.09 20.98
N TRP A 49 11.05 2.19 21.93
CA TRP A 49 10.21 1.02 22.14
C TRP A 49 8.77 1.43 22.47
N ASP A 50 8.57 2.34 23.43
CA ASP A 50 7.25 2.79 23.85
C ASP A 50 6.51 3.56 22.74
N ILE A 51 7.20 4.48 22.05
CA ILE A 51 6.64 5.24 20.92
C ILE A 51 6.20 4.28 19.81
N HIS A 52 7.05 3.33 19.45
CA HIS A 52 6.74 2.37 18.38
C HIS A 52 5.60 1.42 18.77
N ASN A 53 5.57 0.92 20.00
CA ASN A 53 4.47 0.07 20.48
C ASN A 53 3.14 0.83 20.54
N ASN A 54 3.16 2.13 20.85
CA ASN A 54 1.96 2.96 20.77
C ASN A 54 1.41 3.02 19.34
N PHE A 55 2.28 3.19 18.34
CA PHE A 55 1.90 3.11 16.93
C PHE A 55 1.33 1.72 16.55
N LEU A 56 2.02 0.64 16.91
CA LEU A 56 1.57 -0.73 16.60
C LEU A 56 0.21 -1.04 17.24
N LYS A 57 -0.02 -0.55 18.47
CA LYS A 57 -1.33 -0.65 19.15
C LYS A 57 -2.41 0.15 18.44
N ALA A 58 -2.08 1.33 17.92
CA ALA A 58 -3.00 2.14 17.14
C ALA A 58 -3.35 1.51 15.78
N PHE A 59 -2.44 0.71 15.21
CA PHE A 59 -2.65 -0.02 13.96
C PHE A 59 -3.62 -1.20 14.09
N THR A 60 -3.79 -1.79 15.27
CA THR A 60 -4.72 -2.92 15.46
C THR A 60 -6.16 -2.48 15.72
N TYR A 61 -7.11 -3.35 15.36
CA TYR A 61 -8.52 -3.19 15.67
C TYR A 61 -8.79 -3.32 17.18
N PRO A 62 -9.70 -2.51 17.77
CA PRO A 62 -10.51 -1.47 17.13
C PRO A 62 -9.84 -0.08 17.06
N ASN A 63 -8.59 0.07 17.53
CA ASN A 63 -7.93 1.38 17.63
C ASN A 63 -7.71 2.05 16.27
N ASN A 64 -7.47 1.25 15.23
CA ASN A 64 -7.29 1.75 13.87
C ASN A 64 -8.53 2.46 13.33
N VAL A 65 -9.74 2.02 13.70
CA VAL A 65 -10.99 2.68 13.32
C VAL A 65 -11.05 4.09 13.91
N GLU A 66 -10.61 4.27 15.16
CA GLU A 66 -10.58 5.59 15.79
C GLU A 66 -9.53 6.50 15.14
N GLN A 67 -8.35 5.97 14.83
CA GLN A 67 -7.33 6.73 14.10
C GLN A 67 -7.81 7.16 12.71
N ALA A 68 -8.45 6.27 11.96
CA ALA A 68 -8.96 6.55 10.61
C ALA A 68 -9.95 7.73 10.60
N LYS A 69 -10.78 7.86 11.64
CA LYS A 69 -11.75 8.96 11.77
C LYS A 69 -11.11 10.32 12.05
N THR A 70 -9.89 10.35 12.59
CA THR A 70 -9.21 11.62 12.88
C THR A 70 -8.75 12.36 11.63
N ILE A 71 -8.62 11.65 10.50
CA ILE A 71 -8.07 12.13 9.22
C ILE A 71 -6.59 12.52 9.31
N ASN A 72 -6.17 13.23 10.37
CA ASN A 72 -4.79 13.60 10.66
C ASN A 72 -4.36 13.00 12.00
N SER A 73 -3.86 11.76 11.98
CA SER A 73 -3.39 11.09 13.19
C SER A 73 -2.25 11.86 13.83
N THR A 74 -2.35 12.12 15.13
CA THR A 74 -1.30 12.78 15.92
C THR A 74 -0.03 11.94 16.06
N LEU A 75 -0.07 10.67 15.64
CA LEU A 75 1.09 9.77 15.60
C LEU A 75 1.99 10.01 14.39
N LEU A 76 1.53 10.79 13.41
CA LEU A 76 2.20 11.01 12.14
C LEU A 76 2.56 12.49 11.99
N ALA A 77 3.77 12.77 11.51
CA ALA A 77 4.19 14.13 11.22
C ALA A 77 3.37 14.72 10.06
N PRO A 78 3.13 16.04 10.00
CA PRO A 78 2.38 16.68 8.90
C PRO A 78 2.90 16.32 7.50
N ASN A 79 4.23 16.23 7.36
CA ASN A 79 4.94 15.91 6.12
C ASN A 79 5.43 14.45 6.05
N VAL A 80 4.78 13.52 6.77
CA VAL A 80 5.20 12.11 6.79
C VAL A 80 5.32 11.51 5.38
N ILE A 81 6.36 10.72 5.16
CA ILE A 81 6.59 9.98 3.91
C ILE A 81 6.52 8.48 4.19
N GLY A 82 5.52 7.82 3.65
CA GLY A 82 5.33 6.38 3.79
C GLY A 82 5.60 5.64 2.49
N ARG A 83 6.18 4.44 2.59
CA ARG A 83 6.19 3.45 1.51
C ARG A 83 5.80 2.09 2.04
N VAL A 84 4.95 1.39 1.28
CA VAL A 84 4.60 -0.01 1.52
C VAL A 84 4.84 -0.80 0.24
N ASP A 85 5.71 -1.82 0.32
CA ASP A 85 6.26 -2.56 -0.82
C ASP A 85 5.23 -3.09 -1.83
N VAL A 86 4.12 -3.66 -1.34
CA VAL A 86 3.06 -4.24 -2.17
C VAL A 86 2.13 -3.21 -2.79
N THR A 87 2.16 -1.96 -2.30
CA THR A 87 1.33 -0.85 -2.79
C THR A 87 2.19 0.25 -3.43
N ARG A 88 2.34 1.41 -2.78
CA ARG A 88 2.97 2.63 -3.29
C ARG A 88 3.55 3.49 -2.16
N VAL A 89 3.82 4.74 -2.51
CA VAL A 89 4.22 5.85 -1.67
C VAL A 89 2.99 6.66 -1.24
N PHE A 90 3.01 7.12 0.00
CA PHE A 90 1.98 7.97 0.60
C PHE A 90 2.65 9.23 1.17
N LEU A 91 2.18 10.40 0.73
CA LEU A 91 2.79 11.69 1.10
C LEU A 91 1.82 12.51 1.95
N GLY A 92 2.29 12.97 3.10
CA GLY A 92 1.53 13.81 4.01
C GLY A 92 0.64 13.02 4.98
N GLN A 93 0.29 13.69 6.08
CA GLN A 93 -0.39 13.10 7.23
C GLN A 93 -1.77 12.51 6.91
N GLU A 94 -2.54 13.21 6.07
CA GLU A 94 -3.92 12.81 5.73
C GLU A 94 -3.96 11.45 5.03
N LEU A 95 -3.22 11.34 3.92
CA LEU A 95 -3.14 10.08 3.17
C LEU A 95 -2.58 8.96 4.05
N ASN A 96 -1.47 9.19 4.75
CA ASN A 96 -0.87 8.14 5.59
C ASN A 96 -1.82 7.68 6.71
N THR A 97 -2.65 8.56 7.27
CA THR A 97 -3.67 8.17 8.26
C THR A 97 -4.69 7.22 7.63
N GLU A 98 -5.18 7.53 6.43
CA GLU A 98 -6.14 6.70 5.71
C GLU A 98 -5.54 5.33 5.32
N TYR A 99 -4.32 5.27 4.81
CA TYR A 99 -3.70 4.00 4.41
C TYR A 99 -3.23 3.13 5.57
N LEU A 100 -2.67 3.72 6.63
CA LEU A 100 -2.20 2.96 7.79
C LEU A 100 -3.36 2.47 8.64
N PHE A 101 -4.41 3.27 8.80
CA PHE A 101 -5.50 2.94 9.74
C PHE A 101 -6.81 2.63 9.03
N GLY A 102 -7.22 3.47 8.08
CA GLY A 102 -8.49 3.36 7.35
C GLY A 102 -8.58 2.11 6.47
N LEU A 103 -7.49 1.76 5.80
CA LEU A 103 -7.44 0.61 4.89
C LEU A 103 -7.85 -0.71 5.56
N PHE A 104 -7.44 -0.89 6.80
CA PHE A 104 -7.63 -2.12 7.56
C PHE A 104 -8.87 -2.08 8.48
N THR A 105 -9.78 -1.14 8.25
CA THR A 105 -11.07 -1.11 8.93
C THR A 105 -12.04 -2.15 8.34
N GLY A 106 -11.75 -2.69 7.16
CA GLY A 106 -12.52 -3.75 6.51
C GLY A 106 -14.01 -3.43 6.39
N ASN A 107 -14.85 -4.43 6.73
CA ASN A 107 -16.30 -4.31 6.64
C ASN A 107 -16.93 -3.42 7.72
N THR A 108 -16.15 -2.82 8.61
CA THR A 108 -16.70 -1.91 9.63
C THR A 108 -17.18 -0.58 9.03
N LEU A 109 -16.52 -0.12 7.96
CA LEU A 109 -16.92 1.07 7.20
C LEU A 109 -17.71 0.75 5.93
N ASN A 110 -17.58 -0.47 5.40
CA ASN A 110 -18.29 -0.94 4.21
C ASN A 110 -18.79 -2.38 4.39
N ALA A 111 -19.91 -2.54 5.11
CA ALA A 111 -20.42 -3.85 5.52
C ALA A 111 -20.79 -4.73 4.32
N GLY A 112 -20.29 -5.96 4.31
CA GLY A 112 -20.58 -6.94 3.25
C GLY A 112 -19.72 -6.80 2.00
N ALA A 113 -18.76 -5.87 1.97
CA ALA A 113 -17.79 -5.79 0.89
C ALA A 113 -16.89 -7.03 0.85
N ALA A 114 -16.68 -7.58 -0.34
CA ALA A 114 -15.71 -8.64 -0.55
C ALA A 114 -14.29 -8.06 -0.48
N THR A 115 -13.40 -8.75 0.23
CA THR A 115 -12.04 -8.26 0.48
C THR A 115 -11.05 -9.39 0.53
N LEU A 116 -9.82 -9.10 0.09
CA LEU A 116 -8.64 -9.90 0.41
C LEU A 116 -7.76 -9.20 1.46
N LEU A 117 -8.23 -8.09 2.03
CA LEU A 117 -7.57 -7.41 3.15
C LEU A 117 -8.13 -7.92 4.47
N GLY A 118 -7.24 -8.34 5.35
CA GLY A 118 -7.62 -8.74 6.70
C GLY A 118 -7.66 -7.55 7.64
N ILE A 119 -8.31 -7.73 8.78
CA ILE A 119 -8.30 -6.79 9.89
C ILE A 119 -7.23 -7.23 10.90
N PRO A 120 -6.22 -6.39 11.23
CA PRO A 120 -5.20 -6.71 12.22
C PRO A 120 -5.81 -6.72 13.63
N LEU A 121 -5.69 -7.83 14.35
CA LEU A 121 -6.31 -8.01 15.67
C LEU A 121 -5.33 -7.74 16.81
N GLU A 122 -4.15 -8.36 16.74
CA GLU A 122 -3.11 -8.30 17.76
C GLU A 122 -1.75 -8.37 17.08
N TYR A 123 -0.69 -8.09 17.83
CA TYR A 123 0.68 -8.10 17.31
C TYR A 123 1.67 -8.60 18.35
N ASN A 124 2.77 -9.16 17.85
CA ASN A 124 3.98 -9.44 18.62
C ASN A 124 5.18 -8.84 17.89
N VAL A 125 6.00 -8.07 18.61
CA VAL A 125 7.29 -7.60 18.10
C VAL A 125 8.28 -8.77 18.21
N ILE A 126 8.79 -9.25 17.06
CA ILE A 126 9.70 -10.41 17.00
C ILE A 126 11.16 -9.99 16.77
N HIS A 127 11.39 -8.84 16.15
CA HIS A 127 12.70 -8.20 16.06
C HIS A 127 12.55 -6.70 16.29
N PHE A 128 13.49 -6.11 17.03
CA PHE A 128 13.52 -4.68 17.25
C PHE A 128 14.96 -4.21 17.42
N ALA A 129 15.35 -3.25 16.60
CA ALA A 129 16.60 -2.52 16.69
C ALA A 129 16.28 -1.03 16.66
N ALA A 130 16.92 -0.27 17.52
CA ALA A 130 16.67 1.15 17.65
C ALA A 130 17.98 1.88 17.89
N THR A 131 18.12 3.04 17.26
CA THR A 131 19.26 3.92 17.44
C THR A 131 18.81 5.34 17.18
N ASP A 132 19.09 6.22 18.13
CA ASP A 132 18.83 7.65 18.01
C ASP A 132 17.34 7.98 17.81
N TYR A 133 16.87 8.16 16.57
CA TYR A 133 15.47 8.34 16.19
C TYR A 133 14.97 7.31 15.17
N VAL A 134 15.82 6.34 14.84
CA VAL A 134 15.56 5.29 13.84
C VAL A 134 15.15 4.02 14.56
N VAL A 135 14.08 3.40 14.09
CA VAL A 135 13.63 2.06 14.48
C VAL A 135 13.63 1.16 13.26
N SER A 136 14.16 -0.05 13.42
CA SER A 136 13.88 -1.19 12.54
C SER A 136 13.15 -2.25 13.35
N SER A 137 12.00 -2.70 12.87
CA SER A 137 11.19 -3.69 13.57
C SER A 137 10.60 -4.72 12.62
N ALA A 138 10.40 -5.93 13.16
CA ALA A 138 9.60 -6.97 12.54
C ALA A 138 8.51 -7.39 13.54
N THR A 139 7.29 -7.49 13.04
CA THR A 139 6.09 -7.80 13.83
C THR A 139 5.31 -8.91 13.16
N VAL A 140 4.70 -9.78 13.97
CA VAL A 140 3.71 -10.75 13.49
C VAL A 140 2.36 -10.34 14.03
N HIS A 141 1.44 -10.08 13.12
CA HIS A 141 0.06 -9.71 13.41
C HIS A 141 -0.88 -10.85 13.03
N ASN A 142 -1.86 -11.16 13.87
CA ASN A 142 -2.97 -12.01 13.44
C ASN A 142 -3.99 -11.15 12.68
N PHE A 143 -4.18 -11.45 11.39
CA PHE A 143 -5.15 -10.78 10.54
C PHE A 143 -6.38 -11.66 10.35
N ASN A 144 -7.56 -11.07 10.54
CA ASN A 144 -8.84 -11.70 10.25
C ASN A 144 -9.30 -11.38 8.82
N PHE A 145 -9.31 -12.38 7.93
CA PHE A 145 -9.77 -12.28 6.55
C PHE A 145 -11.23 -12.74 6.39
N SER A 146 -12.05 -12.54 7.42
CA SER A 146 -13.45 -12.98 7.57
C SER A 146 -13.66 -14.50 7.66
N SER A 147 -12.99 -15.27 6.81
CA SER A 147 -13.13 -16.74 6.73
C SER A 147 -11.99 -17.52 7.38
N ILE A 148 -10.84 -16.87 7.56
CA ILE A 148 -9.63 -17.44 8.11
C ILE A 148 -8.85 -16.36 8.85
N ILE A 149 -8.15 -16.76 9.92
CA ILE A 149 -7.18 -15.91 10.59
C ILE A 149 -5.79 -16.41 10.19
N LEU A 150 -4.94 -15.49 9.73
CA LEU A 150 -3.56 -15.81 9.33
C LEU A 150 -2.57 -14.90 10.05
N PRO A 151 -1.41 -15.42 10.48
CA PRO A 151 -0.30 -14.59 10.90
C PRO A 151 0.31 -13.90 9.68
N VAL A 152 0.46 -12.58 9.77
CA VAL A 152 1.07 -11.73 8.74
C VAL A 152 2.26 -11.04 9.34
N GLU A 153 3.41 -11.18 8.70
CA GLU A 153 4.62 -10.52 9.15
C GLU A 153 4.88 -9.23 8.40
N ILE A 154 5.11 -8.17 9.17
CA ILE A 154 5.36 -6.82 8.68
C ILE A 154 6.74 -6.40 9.20
N VAL A 155 7.62 -6.02 8.29
CA VAL A 155 8.99 -5.57 8.62
C VAL A 155 9.17 -4.16 8.10
N GLY A 156 9.80 -3.27 8.87
CA GLY A 156 10.03 -1.93 8.37
C GLY A 156 11.11 -1.14 9.08
N PHE A 157 11.44 -0.02 8.45
CA PHE A 157 12.23 1.06 9.02
C PHE A 157 11.32 2.26 9.28
N PHE A 158 11.54 2.96 10.38
CA PHE A 158 10.78 4.12 10.82
C PHE A 158 11.75 5.16 11.35
N THR A 159 11.45 6.44 11.13
CA THR A 159 12.09 7.55 11.85
C THR A 159 11.05 8.35 12.61
N TYR A 160 11.46 8.92 13.74
CA TYR A 160 10.62 9.77 14.56
C TYR A 160 11.14 11.20 14.62
N ASP A 161 10.24 12.18 14.64
CA ASP A 161 10.61 13.57 14.89
C ASP A 161 10.68 13.88 16.40
N SER A 162 11.04 15.11 16.75
CA SER A 162 11.13 15.57 18.15
C SER A 162 9.77 15.59 18.88
N ASN A 163 8.66 15.54 18.14
CA ASN A 163 7.31 15.41 18.68
C ASN A 163 6.89 13.94 18.88
N LYS A 164 7.81 12.98 18.69
CA LYS A 164 7.56 11.54 18.78
C LYS A 164 6.57 11.03 17.72
N GLN A 165 6.50 11.72 16.59
CA GLN A 165 5.64 11.35 15.46
C GLN A 165 6.48 10.61 14.41
N ILE A 166 5.87 9.67 13.69
CA ILE A 166 6.52 9.04 12.55
C ILE A 166 6.74 10.11 11.47
N SER A 167 7.99 10.36 11.12
CA SER A 167 8.37 11.30 10.07
C SER A 167 8.54 10.62 8.72
N GLN A 168 8.94 9.36 8.69
CA GLN A 168 8.91 8.53 7.48
C GLN A 168 9.00 7.04 7.83
N TYR A 169 8.52 6.20 6.92
CA TYR A 169 8.60 4.75 7.07
C TYR A 169 8.71 4.01 5.74
N ASP A 170 9.39 2.87 5.77
CA ASP A 170 9.50 1.92 4.67
C ASP A 170 9.14 0.53 5.18
N VAL A 171 8.03 -0.02 4.71
CA VAL A 171 7.44 -1.24 5.26
C VAL A 171 7.22 -2.29 4.16
N THR A 172 7.47 -3.54 4.53
CA THR A 172 7.32 -4.73 3.68
C THR A 172 6.38 -5.73 4.34
N PHE A 173 5.37 -6.19 3.58
CA PHE A 173 4.58 -7.37 3.93
C PHE A 173 5.35 -8.62 3.53
N ARG A 174 6.00 -9.27 4.49
CA ARG A 174 6.91 -10.38 4.20
C ARG A 174 6.11 -11.59 3.70
N ARG A 175 6.48 -12.07 2.50
CA ARG A 175 5.82 -13.22 1.82
C ARG A 175 4.33 -12.99 1.53
N PHE A 176 3.95 -11.76 1.17
CA PHE A 176 2.56 -11.45 0.84
C PHE A 176 2.01 -12.28 -0.34
N ASP A 177 2.88 -12.73 -1.24
CA ASP A 177 2.56 -13.71 -2.29
C ASP A 177 1.91 -14.98 -1.76
N GLN A 178 2.48 -15.55 -0.69
CA GLN A 178 1.95 -16.78 -0.09
C GLN A 178 0.61 -16.53 0.62
N ILE A 179 0.42 -15.35 1.20
CA ILE A 179 -0.85 -14.97 1.82
C ILE A 179 -1.95 -14.92 0.74
N VAL A 180 -1.69 -14.27 -0.40
CA VAL A 180 -2.64 -14.21 -1.51
C VAL A 180 -2.99 -15.61 -2.02
N ASP A 181 -2.01 -16.49 -2.20
CA ASP A 181 -2.23 -17.88 -2.64
C ASP A 181 -3.12 -18.66 -1.65
N ILE A 182 -2.88 -18.53 -0.34
CA ILE A 182 -3.70 -19.15 0.71
C ILE A 182 -5.13 -18.64 0.65
N LEU A 183 -5.32 -17.32 0.50
CA LEU A 183 -6.67 -16.74 0.44
C LEU A 183 -7.44 -17.20 -0.80
N VAL A 184 -6.79 -17.24 -1.97
CA VAL A 184 -7.41 -17.76 -3.21
C VAL A 184 -7.76 -19.24 -3.06
N ALA A 185 -6.88 -20.06 -2.48
CA ALA A 185 -7.14 -21.47 -2.24
C ALA A 185 -8.29 -21.69 -1.24
N ASN A 186 -8.36 -20.88 -0.18
CA ASN A 186 -9.45 -20.91 0.78
C ASN A 186 -10.79 -20.56 0.13
N VAL A 187 -10.82 -19.55 -0.76
CA VAL A 187 -12.02 -19.25 -1.56
C VAL A 187 -12.40 -20.42 -2.47
N ALA A 188 -11.42 -21.04 -3.14
CA ALA A 188 -11.66 -22.19 -4.00
C ALA A 188 -12.38 -23.34 -3.25
N GLN A 189 -11.94 -23.61 -2.02
CA GLN A 189 -12.57 -24.61 -1.15
C GLN A 189 -14.02 -24.22 -0.80
N GLN A 190 -14.26 -22.96 -0.45
CA GLN A 190 -15.60 -22.50 -0.05
C GLN A 190 -16.63 -22.58 -1.19
N ILE A 191 -16.21 -22.29 -2.43
CA ILE A 191 -17.08 -22.34 -3.60
C ILE A 191 -17.04 -23.70 -4.32
N HIS A 192 -16.36 -24.70 -3.74
CA HIS A 192 -16.25 -26.06 -4.26
C HIS A 192 -15.70 -26.15 -5.70
N VAL A 193 -14.66 -25.37 -6.01
CA VAL A 193 -13.95 -25.42 -7.29
C VAL A 193 -12.54 -25.99 -7.11
N ASN A 194 -12.00 -26.60 -8.16
CA ASN A 194 -10.75 -27.35 -8.09
C ASN A 194 -9.55 -26.62 -8.70
N THR A 195 -9.72 -25.38 -9.17
CA THR A 195 -8.66 -24.60 -9.81
C THR A 195 -8.61 -23.16 -9.32
N SER A 196 -7.41 -22.61 -9.19
CA SER A 196 -7.21 -21.21 -8.83
C SER A 196 -7.83 -20.25 -9.84
N ALA A 197 -7.88 -20.61 -11.12
CA ALA A 197 -8.49 -19.80 -12.17
C ALA A 197 -10.01 -19.59 -11.94
N GLN A 198 -10.72 -20.63 -11.52
CA GLN A 198 -12.14 -20.53 -11.17
C GLN A 198 -12.36 -19.66 -9.93
N ALA A 199 -11.51 -19.82 -8.90
CA ALA A 199 -11.56 -19.00 -7.70
C ALA A 199 -11.27 -17.53 -7.98
N VAL A 200 -10.25 -17.24 -8.80
CA VAL A 200 -9.92 -15.87 -9.25
C VAL A 200 -11.07 -15.29 -10.07
N SER A 201 -11.70 -16.05 -10.97
CA SER A 201 -12.87 -15.57 -11.73
C SER A 201 -14.05 -15.22 -10.81
N PHE A 202 -14.31 -16.03 -9.79
CA PHE A 202 -15.32 -15.73 -8.78
C PHE A 202 -14.97 -14.46 -8.00
N LEU A 203 -13.72 -14.35 -7.53
CA LEU A 203 -13.22 -13.16 -6.82
C LEU A 203 -13.31 -11.91 -7.69
N THR A 204 -12.95 -11.99 -8.97
CA THR A 204 -13.06 -10.87 -9.91
C THR A 204 -14.48 -10.29 -9.91
N ASN A 205 -15.50 -11.14 -10.05
CA ASN A 205 -16.89 -10.70 -10.04
C ASN A 205 -17.32 -10.13 -8.67
N ALA A 206 -16.92 -10.79 -7.57
CA ALA A 206 -17.28 -10.36 -6.22
C ALA A 206 -16.66 -8.99 -5.87
N LEU A 207 -15.35 -8.84 -6.12
CA LEU A 207 -14.62 -7.59 -5.87
C LEU A 207 -15.15 -6.46 -6.76
N ALA A 208 -15.31 -6.71 -8.06
CA ALA A 208 -15.85 -5.71 -9.00
C ALA A 208 -17.24 -5.23 -8.58
N SER A 209 -18.13 -6.15 -8.18
CA SER A 209 -19.46 -5.78 -7.69
C SER A 209 -19.40 -4.83 -6.50
N THR A 210 -18.51 -5.10 -5.54
CA THR A 210 -18.40 -4.30 -4.30
C THR A 210 -17.79 -2.93 -4.56
N ILE A 211 -16.80 -2.85 -5.45
CA ILE A 211 -16.22 -1.57 -5.89
C ILE A 211 -17.27 -0.75 -6.63
N CYS A 212 -18.04 -1.36 -7.54
CA CYS A 212 -19.08 -0.65 -8.28
C CYS A 212 -20.27 -0.20 -7.43
N ASN A 213 -20.60 -0.96 -6.37
CA ASN A 213 -21.56 -0.49 -5.36
C ASN A 213 -21.02 0.76 -4.63
N THR A 214 -19.74 0.74 -4.27
CA THR A 214 -19.06 1.89 -3.64
C THR A 214 -19.05 3.11 -4.56
N GLU A 215 -18.76 2.94 -5.86
CA GLU A 215 -18.86 3.98 -6.89
C GLU A 215 -20.26 4.61 -6.94
N VAL A 216 -21.29 3.78 -7.11
CA VAL A 216 -22.68 4.26 -7.22
C VAL A 216 -23.11 5.01 -5.95
N GLN A 217 -22.65 4.57 -4.79
CA GLN A 217 -23.04 5.15 -3.52
C GLN A 217 -22.33 6.48 -3.22
N TYR A 218 -21.03 6.58 -3.48
CA TYR A 218 -20.19 7.68 -2.96
C TYR A 218 -19.55 8.55 -4.06
N CYS A 219 -19.41 8.04 -5.28
CA CYS A 219 -18.72 8.71 -6.37
C CYS A 219 -19.73 9.32 -7.34
N ASN A 220 -20.35 10.42 -6.91
CA ASN A 220 -21.34 11.17 -7.69
C ASN A 220 -20.90 12.63 -7.92
N GLY A 221 -21.62 13.36 -8.78
CA GLY A 221 -21.31 14.75 -9.11
C GLY A 221 -19.91 14.89 -9.70
N SER A 222 -19.08 15.78 -9.13
CA SER A 222 -17.69 15.96 -9.56
C SER A 222 -16.79 14.75 -9.30
N ASN A 223 -17.22 13.81 -8.46
CA ASN A 223 -16.48 12.58 -8.14
C ASN A 223 -16.92 11.39 -8.99
N GLN A 224 -17.84 11.56 -9.95
CA GLN A 224 -18.30 10.47 -10.79
C GLN A 224 -17.17 9.91 -11.67
N GLN A 225 -16.91 8.60 -11.56
CA GLN A 225 -15.88 7.92 -12.37
C GLN A 225 -16.45 7.08 -13.51
N TYR A 226 -17.69 6.61 -13.37
CA TYR A 226 -18.39 5.74 -14.31
C TYR A 226 -19.79 6.29 -14.60
N SER A 227 -20.34 5.98 -15.78
CA SER A 227 -21.71 6.39 -16.12
C SER A 227 -22.75 5.70 -15.23
N ASP A 228 -22.48 4.44 -14.89
CA ASP A 228 -23.36 3.56 -14.12
C ASP A 228 -22.60 2.32 -13.62
N PHE A 229 -23.28 1.50 -12.82
CA PHE A 229 -22.74 0.24 -12.30
C PHE A 229 -22.23 -0.70 -13.40
N GLN A 230 -22.93 -0.79 -14.54
CA GLN A 230 -22.60 -1.76 -15.59
C GLN A 230 -21.31 -1.37 -16.30
N SER A 231 -21.09 -0.07 -16.55
CA SER A 231 -19.84 0.45 -17.10
C SER A 231 -18.66 0.22 -16.16
N CYS A 232 -18.87 0.42 -14.85
CA CYS A 232 -17.87 0.07 -13.83
C CYS A 232 -17.54 -1.42 -13.85
N PHE A 233 -18.57 -2.26 -13.80
CA PHE A 233 -18.40 -3.71 -13.73
C PHE A 233 -17.71 -4.26 -14.97
N ALA A 234 -18.10 -3.78 -16.16
CA ALA A 234 -17.45 -4.16 -17.41
C ALA A 234 -15.96 -3.80 -17.39
N PHE A 235 -15.61 -2.55 -17.05
CA PHE A 235 -14.21 -2.13 -16.96
C PHE A 235 -13.40 -3.00 -15.98
N LEU A 236 -13.92 -3.20 -14.77
CA LEU A 236 -13.23 -3.94 -13.70
C LEU A 236 -13.06 -5.44 -13.99
N THR A 237 -13.91 -6.01 -14.86
CA THR A 237 -13.87 -7.45 -15.18
C THR A 237 -13.27 -7.76 -16.54
N GLN A 238 -13.17 -6.78 -17.45
CA GLN A 238 -12.77 -6.99 -18.85
C GLN A 238 -11.55 -6.18 -19.27
N ASP A 239 -11.36 -4.97 -18.73
CA ASP A 239 -10.34 -4.04 -19.24
C ASP A 239 -9.07 -4.01 -18.38
N ILE A 240 -9.15 -4.50 -17.13
CA ILE A 240 -8.00 -4.58 -16.22
C ILE A 240 -7.78 -6.00 -15.73
N ARG A 241 -6.53 -6.30 -15.37
CA ARG A 241 -6.16 -7.59 -14.77
C ARG A 241 -6.57 -7.65 -13.30
N PHE A 242 -6.80 -8.88 -12.81
CA PHE A 242 -7.04 -9.12 -11.39
C PHE A 242 -5.93 -8.49 -10.52
N GLY A 243 -4.67 -8.79 -10.87
CA GLY A 243 -3.47 -8.34 -10.17
C GLY A 243 -2.78 -9.48 -9.44
N THR A 244 -1.50 -9.30 -9.16
CA THR A 244 -0.68 -10.22 -8.36
C THR A 244 -0.31 -9.58 -7.01
N ALA A 245 0.35 -10.33 -6.13
CA ALA A 245 0.62 -9.91 -4.76
C ALA A 245 1.46 -8.63 -4.62
N TYR A 246 2.29 -8.29 -5.61
CA TYR A 246 3.10 -7.07 -5.64
C TYR A 246 2.46 -5.95 -6.50
N GLU A 247 1.16 -6.07 -6.82
CA GLU A 247 0.45 -5.17 -7.72
C GLU A 247 -0.74 -4.46 -7.06
N LEU A 248 -0.76 -4.33 -5.73
CA LEU A 248 -1.77 -3.52 -5.02
C LEU A 248 -1.58 -2.01 -5.23
N GLY A 249 -0.51 -1.61 -5.90
CA GLY A 249 -0.27 -0.27 -6.40
C GLY A 249 -0.22 -0.20 -7.92
N ARG A 250 -0.92 -1.06 -8.65
CA ARG A 250 -0.87 -1.11 -10.11
C ARG A 250 -2.25 -0.96 -10.74
N ASN A 251 -2.33 -0.88 -12.08
CA ASN A 251 -3.62 -0.83 -12.75
C ASN A 251 -4.33 -2.20 -12.71
N THR A 252 -4.83 -2.54 -11.53
CA THR A 252 -5.38 -3.86 -11.20
C THR A 252 -6.70 -3.74 -10.44
N LEU A 253 -7.48 -4.82 -10.46
CA LEU A 253 -8.67 -4.94 -9.63
C LEU A 253 -8.32 -4.95 -8.14
N LEU A 254 -7.24 -5.62 -7.76
CA LEU A 254 -6.79 -5.67 -6.36
C LEU A 254 -6.45 -4.27 -5.83
N CYS A 255 -5.76 -3.42 -6.60
CA CYS A 255 -5.51 -2.03 -6.21
C CYS A 255 -6.82 -1.28 -5.93
N ARG A 256 -7.82 -1.40 -6.81
CA ARG A 256 -9.11 -0.73 -6.62
C ARG A 256 -9.90 -1.30 -5.43
N ASN A 257 -9.78 -2.61 -5.18
CA ASN A 257 -10.36 -3.23 -4.00
C ASN A 257 -9.84 -2.62 -2.71
N ILE A 258 -8.53 -2.34 -2.63
CA ILE A 258 -7.95 -1.73 -1.43
C ILE A 258 -8.41 -0.28 -1.25
N HIS A 259 -8.58 0.49 -2.33
CA HIS A 259 -9.00 1.90 -2.22
C HIS A 259 -10.48 2.09 -1.89
N GLN A 260 -11.35 1.13 -2.20
CA GLN A 260 -12.80 1.29 -1.96
C GLN A 260 -13.14 1.56 -0.47
N TYR A 261 -12.33 1.05 0.46
CA TYR A 261 -12.58 1.19 1.90
C TYR A 261 -12.37 2.61 2.42
N MET A 262 -11.58 3.42 1.72
CA MET A 262 -11.32 4.82 2.10
C MET A 262 -12.28 5.79 1.39
N VAL A 263 -13.04 5.34 0.38
CA VAL A 263 -14.01 6.18 -0.32
C VAL A 263 -15.05 6.81 0.62
N PRO A 264 -15.66 6.09 1.59
CA PRO A 264 -16.61 6.71 2.52
C PRO A 264 -16.00 7.78 3.42
N LEU A 265 -14.67 7.74 3.65
CA LEU A 265 -13.96 8.73 4.46
C LEU A 265 -13.73 10.02 3.64
N ARG A 266 -13.28 9.87 2.39
CA ARG A 266 -12.93 11.01 1.53
C ARG A 266 -13.16 10.73 0.04
N PRO A 267 -14.42 10.83 -0.44
CA PRO A 267 -14.76 10.48 -1.81
C PRO A 267 -13.99 11.28 -2.87
N SER A 268 -13.74 12.57 -2.65
CA SER A 268 -13.04 13.43 -3.61
C SER A 268 -11.61 12.98 -3.92
N THR A 269 -10.97 12.27 -3.00
CA THR A 269 -9.62 11.73 -3.21
C THR A 269 -9.64 10.29 -3.69
N HIS A 270 -10.48 9.45 -3.09
CA HIS A 270 -10.43 8.01 -3.38
C HIS A 270 -11.29 7.55 -4.55
N CYS A 271 -12.32 8.30 -4.96
CA CYS A 271 -13.10 7.96 -6.15
C CYS A 271 -12.20 7.86 -7.40
N PRO A 272 -11.33 8.84 -7.72
CA PRO A 272 -10.38 8.68 -8.83
C PRO A 272 -9.54 7.39 -8.77
N HIS A 273 -9.20 6.90 -7.58
CA HIS A 273 -8.36 5.71 -7.41
C HIS A 273 -9.10 4.42 -7.81
N ILE A 274 -10.41 4.36 -7.57
CA ILE A 274 -11.24 3.22 -7.95
C ILE A 274 -11.85 3.35 -9.36
N GLY A 275 -11.69 4.51 -10.00
CA GLY A 275 -12.11 4.80 -11.37
C GLY A 275 -11.17 4.28 -12.48
N PRO A 276 -11.50 4.55 -13.77
CA PRO A 276 -10.68 4.11 -14.91
C PRO A 276 -9.28 4.70 -14.95
N SER A 277 -9.13 5.96 -14.55
CA SER A 277 -7.83 6.64 -14.53
C SER A 277 -6.88 6.10 -13.45
N GLY A 278 -7.45 5.45 -12.42
CA GLY A 278 -6.73 5.00 -11.24
C GLY A 278 -6.17 6.13 -10.37
N GLY A 279 -6.45 7.39 -10.69
CA GLY A 279 -6.07 8.57 -9.90
C GLY A 279 -4.58 8.69 -9.57
N GLY A 280 -3.70 8.09 -10.38
CA GLY A 280 -2.25 8.03 -10.12
C GLY A 280 -1.81 6.98 -9.09
N TYR A 281 -2.76 6.23 -8.49
CA TYR A 281 -2.49 5.15 -7.54
C TYR A 281 -2.70 3.76 -8.16
N CYS A 282 -3.78 3.55 -8.91
CA CYS A 282 -4.00 2.30 -9.64
C CYS A 282 -3.59 2.42 -11.11
N SER A 283 -2.30 2.70 -11.33
CA SER A 283 -1.68 2.93 -12.65
C SER A 283 -0.48 2.00 -12.89
N ASP A 284 -0.05 1.81 -14.14
CA ASP A 284 1.18 1.06 -14.51
C ASP A 284 2.33 2.01 -14.88
N ASP A 285 2.46 3.10 -14.14
CA ASP A 285 3.37 4.23 -14.40
C ASP A 285 4.77 4.11 -13.78
N GLN A 286 5.07 3.00 -13.09
CA GLN A 286 6.38 2.77 -12.49
C GLN A 286 6.95 1.41 -12.86
N THR A 287 8.23 1.40 -13.19
CA THR A 287 9.06 0.21 -13.36
C THR A 287 9.77 -0.15 -12.06
N TYR A 288 10.23 -1.40 -11.95
CA TYR A 288 11.01 -1.83 -10.79
C TYR A 288 12.28 -0.97 -10.54
N PRO A 289 13.12 -0.67 -11.55
CA PRO A 289 14.27 0.23 -11.35
C PRO A 289 13.87 1.60 -10.81
N GLN A 290 12.78 2.20 -11.31
CA GLN A 290 12.29 3.48 -10.81
C GLN A 290 11.92 3.42 -9.32
N ILE A 291 11.26 2.34 -8.88
CA ILE A 291 10.89 2.18 -7.47
C ILE A 291 12.12 2.09 -6.56
N VAL A 292 13.08 1.24 -6.91
CA VAL A 292 14.25 0.97 -6.03
C VAL A 292 15.30 2.07 -6.07
N GLN A 293 15.29 2.91 -7.12
CA GLN A 293 16.21 4.04 -7.27
C GLN A 293 15.58 5.39 -6.89
N GLN A 294 14.29 5.42 -6.54
CA GLN A 294 13.61 6.65 -6.17
C GLN A 294 14.24 7.26 -4.90
N PRO A 295 14.72 8.52 -4.92
CA PRO A 295 15.17 9.23 -3.73
C PRO A 295 13.97 9.72 -2.92
N LEU A 296 13.31 8.79 -2.23
CA LEU A 296 12.02 9.05 -1.58
C LEU A 296 12.14 9.68 -0.19
N PHE A 297 13.10 9.21 0.61
CA PHE A 297 13.14 9.47 2.04
C PHE A 297 14.02 10.69 2.34
N THR A 298 13.37 11.85 2.49
CA THR A 298 14.05 13.14 2.61
C THR A 298 13.88 13.81 3.96
N ASN A 299 13.06 13.26 4.86
CA ASN A 299 12.78 13.90 6.15
C ASN A 299 13.91 13.64 7.15
N ALA A 300 14.49 12.45 7.13
CA ALA A 300 15.66 12.07 7.92
C ALA A 300 16.34 10.83 7.28
N PRO A 301 17.63 10.57 7.51
CA PRO A 301 18.25 9.32 7.07
C PRO A 301 17.78 8.14 7.94
N PHE A 302 17.69 6.95 7.33
CA PHE A 302 17.52 5.70 8.07
C PHE A 302 18.85 5.14 8.62
N VAL A 303 19.91 5.94 8.61
CA VAL A 303 21.21 5.55 9.16
C VAL A 303 21.67 6.60 10.17
N PRO A 304 22.40 6.19 11.22
CA PRO A 304 22.84 7.11 12.27
C PRO A 304 23.68 8.28 11.74
N GLU A 305 23.66 9.38 12.49
CA GLU A 305 24.47 10.56 12.21
C GLU A 305 25.96 10.22 12.06
N GLY A 306 26.61 10.80 11.06
CA GLY A 306 28.01 10.56 10.71
C GLY A 306 28.28 9.24 9.98
N LYS A 307 27.25 8.43 9.70
CA LYS A 307 27.34 7.18 8.92
C LYS A 307 26.62 7.25 7.58
N GLN A 308 25.98 8.37 7.26
CA GLN A 308 25.36 8.61 5.97
C GLN A 308 26.39 8.59 4.85
N ASN A 309 26.01 8.01 3.72
CA ASN A 309 26.85 8.06 2.53
C ASN A 309 26.63 9.41 1.83
N ALA A 310 27.63 10.29 1.87
CA ALA A 310 27.59 11.60 1.24
C ALA A 310 27.31 11.57 -0.28
N ASN A 311 27.46 10.41 -0.94
CA ASN A 311 27.21 10.18 -2.37
C ASN A 311 26.00 9.29 -2.64
N ALA A 312 25.19 8.92 -1.64
CA ALA A 312 23.99 8.10 -1.89
C ALA A 312 22.95 8.92 -2.66
N THR A 313 22.78 8.61 -3.94
CA THR A 313 21.70 9.12 -4.80
C THR A 313 20.32 8.64 -4.36
N ILE A 314 20.24 7.66 -3.46
CA ILE A 314 19.04 7.28 -2.71
C ILE A 314 19.17 8.00 -1.37
N ALA A 315 18.47 9.13 -1.22
CA ALA A 315 18.58 10.06 -0.10
C ALA A 315 18.69 9.35 1.26
N ALA A 316 19.93 9.23 1.72
CA ALA A 316 20.30 9.03 3.11
C ALA A 316 21.25 10.19 3.39
N TRP A 317 20.68 11.37 3.64
CA TRP A 317 21.45 12.56 4.04
C TRP A 317 21.71 12.56 5.52
#